data_AF-A0A4P7YG13-F1
#
_entry.id   AF-A0A4P7YG13-F1
#
_cell.length_a   1.000
_cell.length_b   1.000
_cell.length_c   1.000
_cell.angle_alpha   90.00
_cell.angle_beta   90.00
_cell.angle_gamma   90.00
#
_symmetry.space_group_name_H-M   'P 1'
#
loop_
_entity.id
_entity.type
_entity.pdbx_description
1 polymer ?
#
loop_
_entity_poly.entity_id
_entity_poly.type
_entity_poly.pdbx_seq_one_letter_code
_entity_poly.pdbx_strand_id
1 'polypeptide(L)'
;MILRRLFALLFLLLCSGPALAEGLTQSALSIPARFPDGSSAMLEAMVLRPDGPGPYPIAILSHGAPRNPADRTQMTPLRYLPEAREFARRGWAVVTVMRRGYGGSDGPYSESTGPCDNPDYMRSARQSSEDLRQAIRYVAGQPFADASRILAVGVSAGGLASVALSADPPPGLKAVISFAGGRGSVADNQVCVEDRLVGAFGTMGRSSRVPTLWIYSENDLFFGPDLARRMWAAFTQSGGRAEFIAAPPNGKDGHGFFSAAIPEWTPMVDRFLTNNGLAQRGTPIALSLPALPPPPELSAANRAKFPAYVEAGGNKAFAVSPDGAYGWKSGMRSLDEAQKGALETCMSHSQKGCRIAYLNDRPAGAGADMAAAAPMAPPQQGPRSTRVRLEPPPELSDSGREKFDAYVSAAGRKAFAVSQDGAFGWKSGMSSEDAARRGALDNCAKFTRHTCYVVIVDDQPLR
;
A
#
# COMPACT_ATOMS: atom_id res chain seq x y z
N MET A 1 48.87 34.73 20.01
CA MET A 1 47.41 34.66 20.33
C MET A 1 46.51 34.48 19.11
N ILE A 2 46.95 34.82 17.89
CA ILE A 2 46.11 34.76 16.67
C ILE A 2 45.99 33.32 16.11
N LEU A 3 47.05 32.49 16.24
CA LEU A 3 47.06 31.13 15.67
C LEU A 3 46.17 30.12 16.41
N ARG A 4 45.86 30.35 17.70
CA ARG A 4 44.91 29.51 18.47
C ARG A 4 43.44 29.78 18.14
N ARG A 5 43.10 30.96 17.57
CA ARG A 5 41.73 31.29 17.16
C ARG A 5 41.37 30.71 15.79
N LEU A 6 42.35 30.50 14.90
CA LEU A 6 42.12 29.86 13.60
C LEU A 6 41.82 28.36 13.71
N PHE A 7 42.43 27.64 14.65
CA PHE A 7 42.14 26.21 14.87
C PHE A 7 40.73 25.97 15.44
N ALA A 8 40.19 26.90 16.22
CA ALA A 8 38.82 26.82 16.75
C ALA A 8 37.75 27.03 15.66
N LEU A 9 38.01 27.89 14.67
CA LEU A 9 37.10 28.06 13.52
C LEU A 9 37.16 26.87 12.55
N LEU A 10 38.32 26.24 12.36
CA LEU A 10 38.45 25.09 11.45
C LEU A 10 37.77 23.83 12.00
N PHE A 11 37.71 23.66 13.33
CA PHE A 11 37.02 22.53 13.97
C PHE A 11 35.48 22.68 13.98
N LEU A 12 34.96 23.91 13.96
CA LEU A 12 33.51 24.18 13.87
C LEU A 12 32.95 23.97 12.45
N LEU A 13 33.81 24.04 11.41
CA LEU A 13 33.42 23.79 10.01
C LEU A 13 33.50 22.31 9.59
N LEU A 14 34.07 21.43 10.42
CA LEU A 14 34.16 19.98 10.16
C LEU A 14 32.97 19.18 10.76
N CYS A 15 32.07 19.82 11.51
CA CYS A 15 30.84 19.19 12.01
C CYS A 15 29.62 19.41 11.11
N SER A 16 29.76 20.13 10.01
CA SER A 16 28.71 20.26 8.99
C SER A 16 28.91 19.21 7.91
N GLY A 17 28.72 17.93 8.29
CA GLY A 17 28.48 16.89 7.28
C GLY A 17 27.28 17.30 6.41
N PRO A 18 27.20 16.86 5.14
CA PRO A 18 26.03 17.14 4.33
C PRO A 18 24.82 16.65 5.13
N ALA A 19 23.90 17.56 5.46
CA ALA A 19 22.58 17.18 5.93
C ALA A 19 22.02 16.30 4.80
N LEU A 20 22.05 14.98 4.99
CA LEU A 20 21.36 14.07 4.09
C LEU A 20 19.92 14.59 4.06
N ALA A 21 19.44 14.96 2.88
CA ALA A 21 18.06 15.36 2.73
C ALA A 21 17.20 14.22 3.29
N GLU A 22 16.49 14.47 4.40
CA GLU A 22 15.62 13.47 5.01
C GLU A 22 14.57 13.07 3.97
N GLY A 23 14.65 11.82 3.50
CA GLY A 23 13.66 11.22 2.64
C GLY A 23 12.70 10.32 3.42
N LEU A 24 11.79 9.69 2.67
CA LEU A 24 10.93 8.62 3.18
C LEU A 24 11.36 7.30 2.55
N THR A 25 11.61 6.30 3.39
CA THR A 25 11.85 4.92 2.94
C THR A 25 10.55 4.14 2.97
N GLN A 26 10.23 3.50 1.84
CA GLN A 26 9.11 2.58 1.70
C GLN A 26 9.60 1.14 1.54
N SER A 27 9.00 0.18 2.25
CA SER A 27 9.27 -1.25 2.07
C SER A 27 8.02 -2.09 2.27
N ALA A 28 7.95 -3.23 1.60
CA ALA A 28 6.97 -4.26 1.92
C ALA A 28 7.26 -4.86 3.30
N LEU A 29 6.23 -5.35 3.99
CA LEU A 29 6.33 -6.05 5.27
C LEU A 29 5.36 -7.21 5.30
N SER A 30 5.83 -8.37 5.75
CA SER A 30 4.98 -9.52 6.07
C SER A 30 4.92 -9.68 7.58
N ILE A 31 3.71 -9.66 8.14
CA ILE A 31 3.49 -9.67 9.58
C ILE A 31 3.00 -11.06 10.01
N PRO A 32 3.80 -11.82 10.79
CA PRO A 32 3.32 -13.06 11.38
C PRO A 32 2.35 -12.77 12.54
N ALA A 33 1.05 -12.93 12.29
CA ALA A 33 -0.01 -12.74 13.28
C ALA A 33 -0.39 -14.06 13.96
N ARG A 34 -0.63 -14.01 15.28
CA ARG A 34 -1.09 -15.15 16.08
C ARG A 34 -2.33 -14.76 16.89
N PHE A 35 -3.43 -15.47 16.67
CA PHE A 35 -4.73 -15.09 17.20
C PHE A 35 -5.07 -15.85 18.50
N PRO A 36 -5.99 -15.32 19.33
CA PRO A 36 -6.37 -15.97 20.59
C PRO A 36 -6.95 -17.38 20.45
N ASP A 37 -7.51 -17.72 19.29
CA ASP A 37 -8.04 -19.05 18.97
C ASP A 37 -6.94 -20.07 18.56
N GLY A 38 -5.67 -19.67 18.62
CA GLY A 38 -4.52 -20.49 18.23
C GLY A 38 -4.22 -20.47 16.73
N SER A 39 -5.06 -19.83 15.91
CA SER A 39 -4.78 -19.69 14.48
C SER A 39 -3.64 -18.69 14.21
N SER A 40 -3.06 -18.78 13.02
CA SER A 40 -2.04 -17.85 12.54
C SER A 40 -2.27 -17.47 11.09
N ALA A 41 -1.77 -16.29 10.70
CA ALA A 41 -1.84 -15.79 9.33
C ALA A 41 -0.63 -14.88 9.06
N MET A 42 -0.13 -14.85 7.83
CA MET A 42 0.76 -13.76 7.39
C MET A 42 -0.10 -12.61 6.88
N LEU A 43 0.02 -11.43 7.49
CA LEU A 43 -0.65 -10.22 7.02
C LEU A 43 0.29 -9.44 6.09
N GLU A 44 -0.22 -9.07 4.91
CA GLU A 44 0.43 -8.15 4.00
C GLU A 44 0.41 -6.73 4.58
N ALA A 45 1.56 -6.08 4.58
CA ALA A 45 1.69 -4.69 4.97
C ALA A 45 2.72 -3.93 4.14
N MET A 46 2.68 -2.62 4.26
CA MET A 46 3.72 -1.71 3.78
C MET A 46 4.16 -0.82 4.92
N VAL A 47 5.46 -0.62 5.06
CA VAL A 47 6.04 0.38 5.96
C VAL A 47 6.48 1.59 5.15
N LEU A 48 6.11 2.77 5.59
CA LEU A 48 6.64 4.05 5.13
C LEU A 48 7.12 4.85 6.33
N ARG A 49 8.39 5.24 6.36
CA ARG A 49 8.98 5.93 7.51
C ARG A 49 10.03 6.95 7.07
N PRO A 50 10.37 7.94 7.92
CA PRO A 50 11.55 8.77 7.69
C PRO A 50 12.83 7.93 7.56
N ASP A 51 13.75 8.43 6.74
CA ASP A 51 15.10 7.88 6.61
C ASP A 51 15.86 7.97 7.94
N GLY A 52 16.75 7.01 8.18
CA GLY A 52 17.51 6.90 9.43
C GLY A 52 17.06 5.74 10.33
N PRO A 53 17.72 5.56 11.49
CA PRO A 53 17.57 4.36 12.32
C PRO A 53 16.31 4.35 13.20
N GLY A 54 15.66 5.50 13.41
CA GLY A 54 14.60 5.65 14.43
C GLY A 54 15.17 5.78 15.85
N PRO A 55 14.40 5.45 16.90
CA PRO A 55 13.04 4.90 16.86
C PRO A 55 12.00 5.97 16.51
N TYR A 56 10.99 5.58 15.72
CA TYR A 56 9.88 6.42 15.29
C TYR A 56 8.57 5.97 15.96
N PRO A 57 7.71 6.90 16.38
CA PRO A 57 6.36 6.55 16.81
C PRO A 57 5.60 5.90 15.66
N ILE A 58 4.71 4.96 15.99
CA ILE A 58 4.05 4.09 15.00
C ILE A 58 2.68 4.67 14.65
N ALA A 59 2.35 4.74 13.36
CA ALA A 59 0.98 4.93 12.90
C ALA A 59 0.52 3.67 12.15
N ILE A 60 -0.47 2.94 12.68
CA ILE A 60 -1.09 1.83 11.96
C ILE A 60 -2.24 2.37 11.12
N LEU A 61 -2.17 2.18 9.80
CA LEU A 61 -3.21 2.59 8.86
C LEU A 61 -4.06 1.40 8.44
N SER A 62 -5.37 1.51 8.63
CA SER A 62 -6.36 0.45 8.39
C SER A 62 -7.33 0.82 7.27
N HIS A 63 -7.44 -0.05 6.28
CA HIS A 63 -8.26 0.14 5.09
C HIS A 63 -9.78 -0.02 5.34
N GLY A 64 -10.60 0.51 4.43
CA GLY A 64 -12.04 0.27 4.41
C GLY A 64 -12.43 -1.14 3.95
N ALA A 65 -13.71 -1.38 3.68
CA ALA A 65 -14.16 -2.63 3.07
C ALA A 65 -15.02 -2.33 1.85
N PRO A 66 -14.77 -2.98 0.70
CA PRO A 66 -15.64 -2.82 -0.46
C PRO A 66 -16.99 -3.48 -0.19
N ARG A 67 -18.05 -2.92 -0.78
CA ARG A 67 -19.39 -3.54 -0.76
C ARG A 67 -19.37 -4.90 -1.46
N ASN A 68 -18.65 -5.03 -2.58
CA ASN A 68 -18.48 -6.28 -3.30
C ASN A 68 -17.35 -7.13 -2.68
N PRO A 69 -17.65 -8.35 -2.18
CA PRO A 69 -16.65 -9.23 -1.59
C PRO A 69 -15.51 -9.64 -2.54
N ALA A 70 -15.75 -9.65 -3.86
CA ALA A 70 -14.74 -10.02 -4.86
C ALA A 70 -13.59 -9.00 -4.94
N ASP A 71 -13.85 -7.74 -4.59
CA ASP A 71 -12.86 -6.66 -4.71
C ASP A 71 -11.80 -6.72 -3.59
N ARG A 72 -12.05 -7.49 -2.52
CA ARG A 72 -11.15 -7.58 -1.36
C ARG A 72 -9.77 -8.12 -1.72
N THR A 73 -9.70 -9.12 -2.61
CA THR A 73 -8.44 -9.75 -3.04
C THR A 73 -7.60 -8.82 -3.93
N GLN A 74 -8.23 -7.80 -4.51
CA GLN A 74 -7.58 -6.80 -5.36
C GLN A 74 -7.03 -5.60 -4.57
N MET A 75 -7.28 -5.54 -3.26
CA MET A 75 -6.77 -4.47 -2.41
C MET A 75 -5.26 -4.63 -2.16
N THR A 76 -4.58 -3.50 -2.02
CA THR A 76 -3.14 -3.45 -1.71
C THR A 76 -2.88 -2.33 -0.71
N PRO A 77 -1.80 -2.42 0.09
CA PRO A 77 -1.40 -1.31 0.95
C PRO A 77 -0.91 -0.08 0.16
N LEU A 78 -0.48 -0.25 -1.10
CA LEU A 78 0.00 0.84 -1.95
C LEU A 78 -1.09 1.87 -2.29
N ARG A 79 -2.36 1.48 -2.25
CA ARG A 79 -3.48 2.40 -2.51
C ARG A 79 -3.58 3.53 -1.49
N TYR A 80 -3.06 3.31 -0.28
CA TYR A 80 -3.06 4.29 0.81
C TYR A 80 -1.71 5.01 0.96
N LEU A 81 -0.83 4.92 -0.04
CA LEU A 81 0.48 5.58 0.02
C LEU A 81 0.38 7.11 0.15
N PRO A 82 -0.53 7.82 -0.55
CA PRO A 82 -0.68 9.27 -0.38
C PRO A 82 -1.00 9.68 1.06
N GLU A 83 -1.92 8.98 1.72
CA GLU A 83 -2.32 9.23 3.10
C GLU A 83 -1.21 8.83 4.08
N ALA A 84 -0.56 7.68 3.85
CA ALA A 84 0.60 7.26 4.65
C ALA A 84 1.74 8.29 4.57
N ARG A 85 1.98 8.91 3.40
CA ARG A 85 3.00 9.96 3.25
C ARG A 85 2.74 11.16 4.15
N GLU A 86 1.49 11.52 4.44
CA GLU A 86 1.18 12.66 5.31
C GLU A 86 1.57 12.41 6.76
N PHE A 87 1.35 11.21 7.28
CA PHE A 87 1.81 10.83 8.61
C PHE A 87 3.34 10.64 8.63
N ALA A 88 3.91 9.99 7.61
CA ALA A 88 5.34 9.74 7.54
C ALA A 88 6.16 11.03 7.46
N ARG A 89 5.74 12.00 6.63
CA ARG A 89 6.39 13.31 6.57
C ARG A 89 6.27 14.10 7.89
N ARG A 90 5.32 13.73 8.76
CA ARG A 90 5.17 14.29 10.11
C ARG A 90 5.97 13.51 11.17
N GLY A 91 6.85 12.59 10.76
CA GLY A 91 7.77 11.87 11.65
C GLY A 91 7.26 10.53 12.18
N TRP A 92 6.17 9.99 11.64
CA TRP A 92 5.65 8.68 12.04
C TRP A 92 6.21 7.56 11.16
N ALA A 93 6.50 6.38 11.74
CA ALA A 93 6.62 5.16 10.96
C ALA A 93 5.21 4.60 10.72
N VAL A 94 4.75 4.69 9.48
CA VAL A 94 3.41 4.27 9.07
C VAL A 94 3.44 2.84 8.60
N VAL A 95 2.57 2.00 9.15
CA VAL A 95 2.37 0.63 8.70
C VAL A 95 0.94 0.49 8.19
N THR A 96 0.79 0.41 6.88
CA THR A 96 -0.50 0.13 6.22
C THR A 96 -0.69 -1.37 6.15
N VAL A 97 -1.69 -1.90 6.85
CA VAL A 97 -1.89 -3.34 7.02
C VAL A 97 -3.14 -3.79 6.27
N MET A 98 -3.04 -4.85 5.47
CA MET A 98 -4.19 -5.58 4.95
C MET A 98 -4.64 -6.62 5.99
N ARG A 99 -5.89 -6.52 6.45
CA ARG A 99 -6.47 -7.44 7.44
C ARG A 99 -6.71 -8.84 6.83
N ARG A 100 -7.03 -9.85 7.64
CA ARG A 100 -7.25 -11.23 7.13
C ARG A 100 -8.35 -11.25 6.07
N GLY A 101 -8.13 -12.01 5.00
CA GLY A 101 -9.06 -12.10 3.86
C GLY A 101 -9.09 -10.87 2.95
N TYR A 102 -8.12 -9.96 3.07
CA TYR A 102 -7.91 -8.82 2.18
C TYR A 102 -6.55 -8.88 1.52
N GLY A 103 -6.48 -8.37 0.29
CA GLY A 103 -5.25 -8.29 -0.47
C GLY A 103 -4.51 -9.62 -0.55
N GLY A 104 -3.22 -9.59 -0.23
CA GLY A 104 -2.33 -10.74 -0.15
C GLY A 104 -2.17 -11.31 1.27
N SER A 105 -3.01 -10.90 2.23
CA SER A 105 -3.00 -11.48 3.58
C SER A 105 -3.65 -12.87 3.58
N ASP A 106 -3.05 -13.77 4.35
CA ASP A 106 -3.59 -15.11 4.61
C ASP A 106 -4.86 -15.07 5.46
N GLY A 107 -5.44 -16.25 5.64
CA GLY A 107 -6.56 -16.50 6.56
C GLY A 107 -7.92 -16.18 5.94
N PRO A 108 -9.00 -16.73 6.51
CA PRO A 108 -10.34 -16.45 6.05
C PRO A 108 -10.72 -15.00 6.38
N TYR A 109 -11.66 -14.47 5.63
CA TYR A 109 -12.30 -13.21 6.02
C TYR A 109 -13.02 -13.35 7.37
N SER A 110 -12.59 -12.58 8.36
CA SER A 110 -12.98 -12.72 9.78
C SER A 110 -14.00 -11.68 10.25
N GLU A 111 -14.15 -10.56 9.55
CA GLU A 111 -14.88 -9.38 10.04
C GLU A 111 -16.33 -9.26 9.52
N SER A 112 -16.97 -10.39 9.20
CA SER A 112 -18.39 -10.41 8.82
C SER A 112 -19.30 -9.90 9.95
N THR A 113 -20.29 -9.06 9.60
CA THR A 113 -21.37 -8.66 10.49
C THR A 113 -22.50 -9.70 10.55
N GLY A 114 -22.48 -10.73 9.71
CA GLY A 114 -23.63 -11.62 9.54
C GLY A 114 -24.75 -11.00 8.69
N PRO A 115 -25.97 -11.55 8.76
CA PRO A 115 -27.14 -11.08 8.00
C PRO A 115 -27.48 -9.60 8.26
N CYS A 116 -28.00 -8.92 7.24
CA CYS A 116 -28.28 -7.47 7.28
C CYS A 116 -29.47 -7.10 8.17
N ASP A 117 -30.41 -8.01 8.38
CA ASP A 117 -31.56 -7.86 9.29
C ASP A 117 -31.20 -8.09 10.76
N ASN A 118 -30.07 -8.74 11.03
CA ASN A 118 -29.59 -9.06 12.36
C ASN A 118 -28.06 -8.92 12.48
N PRO A 119 -27.46 -7.76 12.16
CA PRO A 119 -26.01 -7.62 12.12
C PRO A 119 -25.40 -7.61 13.52
N ASP A 120 -24.21 -8.20 13.64
CA ASP A 120 -23.33 -8.13 14.80
C ASP A 120 -22.10 -7.27 14.49
N TYR A 121 -22.27 -5.96 14.68
CA TYR A 121 -21.21 -4.98 14.46
C TYR A 121 -20.09 -5.07 15.49
N MET A 122 -20.38 -5.49 16.73
CA MET A 122 -19.35 -5.64 17.75
C MET A 122 -18.41 -6.81 17.44
N ARG A 123 -18.91 -7.92 16.91
CA ARG A 123 -18.06 -9.01 16.42
C ARG A 123 -17.17 -8.55 15.28
N SER A 124 -17.72 -7.85 14.28
CA SER A 124 -16.93 -7.30 13.16
C SER A 124 -15.84 -6.34 13.66
N ALA A 125 -16.18 -5.43 14.58
CA ALA A 125 -15.27 -4.49 15.20
C ALA A 125 -14.13 -5.18 15.97
N ARG A 126 -14.43 -6.22 16.76
CA ARG A 126 -13.44 -7.00 17.51
C ARG A 126 -12.51 -7.81 16.60
N GLN A 127 -13.05 -8.44 15.56
CA GLN A 127 -12.22 -9.25 14.65
C GLN A 127 -11.28 -8.37 13.83
N SER A 128 -11.78 -7.24 13.34
CA SER A 128 -10.97 -6.27 12.59
C SER A 128 -9.94 -5.57 13.46
N SER A 129 -10.26 -5.23 14.72
CA SER A 129 -9.30 -4.64 15.66
C SER A 129 -8.24 -5.62 16.12
N GLU A 130 -8.58 -6.92 16.24
CA GLU A 130 -7.61 -7.94 16.59
C GLU A 130 -6.51 -8.10 15.52
N ASP A 131 -6.86 -8.04 14.24
CA ASP A 131 -5.87 -8.03 13.15
C ASP A 131 -4.90 -6.84 13.29
N LEU A 132 -5.42 -5.66 13.63
CA LEU A 132 -4.59 -4.48 13.91
C LEU A 132 -3.75 -4.64 15.18
N ARG A 133 -4.29 -5.26 16.23
CA ARG A 133 -3.55 -5.54 17.47
C ARG A 133 -2.35 -6.45 17.19
N GLN A 134 -2.51 -7.46 16.34
CA GLN A 134 -1.42 -8.35 15.96
C GLN A 134 -0.33 -7.62 15.15
N ALA A 135 -0.74 -6.73 14.23
CA ALA A 135 0.21 -5.86 13.55
C ALA A 135 0.96 -4.93 14.51
N ILE A 136 0.26 -4.28 15.45
CA ILE A 136 0.87 -3.45 16.49
C ILE A 136 1.90 -4.25 17.29
N ARG A 137 1.53 -5.44 17.76
CA ARG A 137 2.40 -6.30 18.56
C ARG A 137 3.70 -6.65 17.84
N TYR A 138 3.62 -6.98 16.56
CA TYR A 138 4.80 -7.32 15.76
C TYR A 138 5.65 -6.08 15.44
N VAL A 139 5.03 -4.96 15.07
CA VAL A 139 5.72 -3.72 14.70
C VAL A 139 6.42 -3.10 15.92
N ALA A 140 5.82 -3.20 17.10
CA ALA A 140 6.40 -2.73 18.36
C ALA A 140 7.75 -3.40 18.71
N GLY A 141 8.04 -4.59 18.14
CA GLY A 141 9.32 -5.28 18.29
C GLY A 141 10.37 -4.95 17.24
N GLN A 142 10.07 -4.07 16.28
CA GLN A 142 11.00 -3.72 15.20
C GLN A 142 12.00 -2.66 15.66
N PRO A 143 13.27 -2.68 15.17
CA PRO A 143 14.32 -1.78 15.64
C PRO A 143 14.05 -0.30 15.37
N PHE A 144 13.25 0.01 14.33
CA PHE A 144 12.90 1.38 13.99
C PHE A 144 11.74 1.93 14.82
N ALA A 145 11.12 1.14 15.71
CA ALA A 145 9.82 1.47 16.28
C ALA A 145 9.89 1.94 17.74
N ASP A 146 9.21 3.04 18.04
CA ASP A 146 8.90 3.47 19.40
C ASP A 146 7.51 2.93 19.80
N ALA A 147 7.52 1.79 20.49
CA ALA A 147 6.30 1.12 20.94
C ALA A 147 5.51 1.92 22.00
N SER A 148 6.07 2.98 22.58
CA SER A 148 5.37 3.79 23.60
C SER A 148 4.40 4.81 23.01
N ARG A 149 4.48 5.07 21.70
CA ARG A 149 3.70 6.10 20.99
C ARG A 149 3.10 5.52 19.72
N ILE A 150 1.86 5.05 19.84
CA ILE A 150 1.11 4.42 18.75
C ILE A 150 -0.13 5.23 18.44
N LEU A 151 -0.34 5.48 17.16
CA LEU A 151 -1.52 6.08 16.56
C LEU A 151 -2.24 5.02 15.72
N ALA A 152 -3.54 4.82 15.90
CA ALA A 152 -4.35 4.03 14.98
C ALA A 152 -5.15 4.96 14.08
N VAL A 153 -5.07 4.76 12.76
CA VAL A 153 -5.78 5.54 11.76
C VAL A 153 -6.55 4.59 10.87
N GLY A 154 -7.82 4.89 10.58
CA GLY A 154 -8.55 4.08 9.63
C GLY A 154 -9.71 4.79 8.98
N VAL A 155 -10.14 4.24 7.85
CA VAL A 155 -11.28 4.72 7.07
C VAL A 155 -12.38 3.68 6.98
N SER A 156 -13.65 4.06 7.03
CA SER A 156 -14.77 3.13 6.85
C SER A 156 -14.73 1.99 7.86
N ALA A 157 -14.75 0.74 7.40
CA ALA A 157 -14.47 -0.44 8.22
C ALA A 157 -13.19 -0.34 9.06
N GLY A 158 -12.12 0.24 8.52
CA GLY A 158 -10.87 0.45 9.24
C GLY A 158 -10.99 1.53 10.32
N GLY A 159 -11.87 2.51 10.13
CA GLY A 159 -12.23 3.50 11.15
C GLY A 159 -12.96 2.85 12.33
N LEU A 160 -13.92 1.95 12.03
CA LEU A 160 -14.56 1.13 13.06
C LEU A 160 -13.54 0.27 13.82
N ALA A 161 -12.65 -0.43 13.12
CA ALA A 161 -11.59 -1.24 13.72
C ALA A 161 -10.67 -0.42 14.64
N SER A 162 -10.33 0.80 14.21
CA SER A 162 -9.46 1.70 14.98
C SER A 162 -10.16 2.24 16.23
N VAL A 163 -11.46 2.58 16.14
CA VAL A 163 -12.25 2.95 17.33
C VAL A 163 -12.37 1.76 18.28
N ALA A 164 -12.52 0.53 17.78
CA ALA A 164 -12.56 -0.66 18.60
C ALA A 164 -11.25 -0.93 19.36
N LEU A 165 -10.08 -0.62 18.76
CA LEU A 165 -8.81 -0.64 19.51
C LEU A 165 -8.83 0.32 20.70
N SER A 166 -9.48 1.49 20.60
CA SER A 166 -9.54 2.44 21.72
C SER A 166 -10.29 1.89 22.94
N ALA A 167 -11.23 0.97 22.74
CA ALA A 167 -12.03 0.36 23.79
C ALA A 167 -11.28 -0.72 24.58
N ASP A 168 -10.22 -1.30 24.00
CA ASP A 168 -9.31 -2.26 24.63
C ASP A 168 -7.88 -1.94 24.14
N PRO A 169 -7.28 -0.82 24.61
CA PRO A 169 -6.08 -0.29 23.98
C PRO A 169 -4.87 -1.21 24.17
N PRO A 170 -4.16 -1.59 23.09
CA PRO A 170 -2.84 -2.22 23.25
C PRO A 170 -1.87 -1.25 23.94
N PRO A 171 -0.84 -1.75 24.64
CA PRO A 171 0.19 -0.91 25.22
C PRO A 171 0.76 0.08 24.20
N GLY A 172 0.89 1.34 24.60
CA GLY A 172 1.41 2.41 23.73
C GLY A 172 0.40 3.11 22.84
N LEU A 173 -0.87 2.65 22.74
CA LEU A 173 -1.90 3.39 21.98
C LEU A 173 -2.20 4.73 22.65
N LYS A 174 -1.87 5.83 21.96
CA LYS A 174 -2.02 7.21 22.45
C LYS A 174 -3.21 7.95 21.86
N ALA A 175 -3.58 7.64 20.63
CA ALA A 175 -4.71 8.26 19.97
C ALA A 175 -5.28 7.39 18.85
N VAL A 176 -6.50 7.70 18.44
CA VAL A 176 -7.17 7.12 17.28
C VAL A 176 -7.70 8.20 16.35
N ILE A 177 -7.58 8.01 15.04
CA ILE A 177 -8.23 8.86 14.03
C ILE A 177 -9.11 7.97 13.14
N SER A 178 -10.40 8.29 13.10
CA SER A 178 -11.42 7.56 12.35
C SER A 178 -12.01 8.46 11.27
N PHE A 179 -11.79 8.11 10.02
CA PHE A 179 -12.43 8.74 8.86
C PHE A 179 -13.64 7.91 8.47
N ALA A 180 -14.84 8.51 8.46
CA ALA A 180 -16.07 7.84 8.04
C ALA A 180 -16.26 6.44 8.65
N GLY A 181 -15.95 6.26 9.94
CA GLY A 181 -15.89 4.95 10.57
C GLY A 181 -17.23 4.23 10.70
N GLY A 182 -17.34 3.00 10.21
CA GLY A 182 -18.58 2.23 10.34
C GLY A 182 -18.55 0.90 9.60
N ARG A 183 -19.70 0.21 9.58
CA ARG A 183 -19.91 -1.02 8.80
C ARG A 183 -21.40 -1.18 8.46
N GLY A 184 -21.69 -2.02 7.47
CA GLY A 184 -23.07 -2.41 7.14
C GLY A 184 -23.76 -1.58 6.06
N SER A 185 -23.08 -0.64 5.41
CA SER A 185 -23.62 0.01 4.21
C SER A 185 -23.73 -0.99 3.06
N VAL A 186 -24.93 -1.15 2.53
CA VAL A 186 -25.24 -2.05 1.40
C VAL A 186 -25.56 -1.29 0.12
N ALA A 187 -26.01 -0.05 0.23
CA ALA A 187 -26.24 0.89 -0.86
C ALA A 187 -26.12 2.33 -0.33
N ASP A 188 -26.26 3.30 -1.22
CA ASP A 188 -26.19 4.71 -0.87
C ASP A 188 -27.32 5.07 0.11
N ASN A 189 -26.93 5.72 1.21
CA ASN A 189 -27.80 6.07 2.34
C ASN A 189 -28.54 4.87 2.95
N GLN A 190 -28.03 3.65 2.77
CA GLN A 190 -28.62 2.43 3.31
C GLN A 190 -27.60 1.63 4.11
N VAL A 191 -27.80 1.61 5.43
CA VAL A 191 -27.02 0.82 6.39
C VAL A 191 -27.93 -0.23 7.02
N CYS A 192 -27.45 -1.47 7.12
CA CYS A 192 -28.12 -2.52 7.88
C CYS A 192 -28.39 -2.05 9.33
N VAL A 193 -29.56 -2.35 9.90
CA VAL A 193 -30.02 -1.97 11.27
C VAL A 193 -29.15 -0.91 12.00
N GLU A 194 -29.36 0.36 11.68
CA GLU A 194 -28.51 1.48 12.16
C GLU A 194 -28.39 1.56 13.68
N ASP A 195 -29.48 1.34 14.41
CA ASP A 195 -29.48 1.45 15.88
C ASP A 195 -28.53 0.44 16.53
N ARG A 196 -28.28 -0.71 15.90
CA ARG A 196 -27.27 -1.65 16.36
C ARG A 196 -25.86 -1.14 16.14
N LEU A 197 -25.62 -0.41 15.05
CA LEU A 197 -24.33 0.22 14.81
C LEU A 197 -24.08 1.31 15.83
N VAL A 198 -25.08 2.17 16.08
CA VAL A 198 -25.05 3.18 17.15
C VAL A 198 -24.79 2.53 18.52
N GLY A 199 -25.51 1.45 18.85
CA GLY A 199 -25.31 0.69 20.08
C GLY A 199 -23.91 0.05 20.21
N ALA A 200 -23.31 -0.39 19.10
CA ALA A 200 -21.94 -0.88 19.07
C ALA A 200 -20.94 0.24 19.42
N PHE A 201 -21.09 1.43 18.85
CA PHE A 201 -20.28 2.60 19.21
C PHE A 201 -20.48 3.01 20.67
N GLY A 202 -21.72 3.01 21.19
CA GLY A 202 -21.97 3.22 22.61
C GLY A 202 -21.27 2.19 23.49
N THR A 203 -21.28 0.92 23.10
CA THR A 203 -20.58 -0.15 23.82
C THR A 203 -19.08 0.08 23.88
N MET A 204 -18.44 0.47 22.77
CA MET A 204 -17.01 0.80 22.73
C MET A 204 -16.67 2.04 23.59
N GLY A 205 -17.58 3.02 23.66
CA GLY A 205 -17.40 4.21 24.50
C GLY A 205 -17.28 3.92 25.99
N ARG A 206 -17.91 2.84 26.48
CA ARG A 206 -17.88 2.47 27.91
C ARG A 206 -16.48 2.28 28.47
N SER A 207 -15.58 1.68 27.69
CA SER A 207 -14.20 1.40 28.11
C SER A 207 -13.14 2.26 27.41
N SER A 208 -13.49 2.96 26.32
CA SER A 208 -12.53 3.82 25.64
C SER A 208 -12.19 5.09 26.41
N ARG A 209 -10.91 5.30 26.70
CA ARG A 209 -10.38 6.53 27.32
C ARG A 209 -9.26 7.18 26.50
N VAL A 210 -8.89 6.54 25.40
CA VAL A 210 -7.91 7.06 24.43
C VAL A 210 -8.56 8.23 23.67
N PRO A 211 -7.89 9.39 23.53
CA PRO A 211 -8.37 10.47 22.68
C PRO A 211 -8.62 9.98 21.24
N THR A 212 -9.81 10.24 20.72
CA THR A 212 -10.15 9.87 19.33
C THR A 212 -10.61 11.10 18.54
N LEU A 213 -10.24 11.16 17.25
CA LEU A 213 -10.71 12.15 16.28
C LEU A 213 -11.58 11.46 15.24
N TRP A 214 -12.77 11.99 15.00
CA TRP A 214 -13.75 11.44 14.09
C TRP A 214 -14.04 12.48 13.00
N ILE A 215 -13.82 12.13 11.74
CA ILE A 215 -14.03 13.01 10.59
C ILE A 215 -15.03 12.35 9.64
N TYR A 216 -16.17 13.00 9.42
CA TYR A 216 -17.23 12.54 8.52
C TYR A 216 -17.62 13.68 7.60
N SER A 217 -17.64 13.43 6.29
CA SER A 217 -18.07 14.41 5.29
C SER A 217 -19.59 14.56 5.29
N GLU A 218 -20.11 15.77 5.09
CA GLU A 218 -21.54 16.06 5.06
C GLU A 218 -22.32 15.32 3.96
N ASN A 219 -21.65 14.95 2.86
CA ASN A 219 -22.24 14.20 1.74
C ASN A 219 -21.80 12.72 1.69
N ASP A 220 -21.39 12.12 2.81
CA ASP A 220 -21.06 10.69 2.89
C ASP A 220 -22.31 9.81 2.65
N LEU A 221 -22.27 8.97 1.60
CA LEU A 221 -23.36 8.08 1.21
C LEU A 221 -23.33 6.70 1.89
N PHE A 222 -22.33 6.42 2.72
CA PHE A 222 -22.24 5.19 3.51
C PHE A 222 -22.71 5.41 4.93
N PHE A 223 -22.23 6.47 5.58
CA PHE A 223 -22.54 6.83 6.96
C PHE A 223 -22.90 8.32 7.02
N GLY A 224 -24.11 8.63 6.55
CA GLY A 224 -24.60 10.00 6.46
C GLY A 224 -24.52 10.77 7.80
N PRO A 225 -24.53 12.11 7.74
CA PRO A 225 -24.18 12.97 8.86
C PRO A 225 -25.03 12.73 10.12
N ASP A 226 -26.30 12.38 9.97
CA ASP A 226 -27.19 12.09 11.11
C ASP A 226 -26.83 10.77 11.80
N LEU A 227 -26.49 9.72 11.04
CA LEU A 227 -25.99 8.47 11.60
C LEU A 227 -24.62 8.70 12.28
N ALA A 228 -23.71 9.43 11.63
CA ALA A 228 -22.41 9.78 12.19
C ALA A 228 -22.52 10.49 13.55
N ARG A 229 -23.41 11.49 13.66
CA ARG A 229 -23.66 12.20 14.92
C ARG A 229 -24.26 11.29 16.00
N ARG A 230 -25.19 10.39 15.65
CA ARG A 230 -25.73 9.41 16.61
C ARG A 230 -24.68 8.43 17.12
N MET A 231 -23.83 7.91 16.24
CA MET A 231 -22.71 7.04 16.64
C MET A 231 -21.74 7.76 17.58
N TRP A 232 -21.38 9.00 17.26
CA TRP A 232 -20.51 9.83 18.10
C TRP A 232 -21.15 10.11 19.46
N ALA A 233 -22.41 10.54 19.48
CA ALA A 233 -23.14 10.82 20.71
C ALA A 233 -23.24 9.58 21.61
N ALA A 234 -23.57 8.41 21.05
CA ALA A 234 -23.62 7.17 21.80
C ALA A 234 -22.26 6.81 22.43
N PHE A 235 -21.17 6.97 21.66
CA PHE A 235 -19.80 6.73 22.14
C PHE A 235 -19.42 7.70 23.27
N THR A 236 -19.64 9.00 23.12
CA THR A 236 -19.23 10.01 24.11
C THR A 236 -20.10 10.00 25.36
N GLN A 237 -21.42 9.85 25.23
CA GLN A 237 -22.34 9.74 26.37
C GLN A 237 -22.06 8.49 27.22
N SER A 238 -21.46 7.46 26.62
CA SER A 238 -21.02 6.25 27.33
C SER A 238 -19.64 6.40 27.99
N GLY A 239 -19.00 7.57 27.92
CA GLY A 239 -17.71 7.87 28.56
C GLY A 239 -16.51 7.87 27.60
N GLY A 240 -16.73 7.65 26.31
CA GLY A 240 -15.68 7.73 25.29
C GLY A 240 -15.21 9.17 25.06
N ARG A 241 -13.94 9.34 24.67
CA ARG A 241 -13.37 10.65 24.32
C ARG A 241 -13.24 10.80 22.81
N ALA A 242 -14.13 11.58 22.19
CA ALA A 242 -14.12 11.80 20.75
C ALA A 242 -14.33 13.27 20.38
N GLU A 243 -13.39 13.86 19.64
CA GLU A 243 -13.60 15.08 18.87
C GLU A 243 -14.30 14.71 17.55
N PHE A 244 -15.38 15.42 17.21
CA PHE A 244 -16.13 15.19 15.98
C PHE A 244 -15.99 16.38 15.04
N ILE A 245 -15.65 16.11 13.79
CA ILE A 245 -15.59 17.09 12.71
C ILE A 245 -16.57 16.66 11.62
N ALA A 246 -17.57 17.50 11.38
CA ALA A 246 -18.32 17.50 10.13
C ALA A 246 -17.45 18.19 9.07
N ALA A 247 -16.86 17.40 8.19
CA ALA A 247 -16.06 17.87 7.07
C ALA A 247 -16.96 18.35 5.92
N PRO A 248 -16.50 19.33 5.13
CA PRO A 248 -17.26 19.84 3.99
C PRO A 248 -17.51 18.73 2.96
N PRO A 249 -18.53 18.86 2.11
CA PRO A 249 -18.78 17.93 1.02
C PRO A 249 -17.57 17.77 0.10
N ASN A 250 -17.26 16.53 -0.29
CA ASN A 250 -16.21 16.24 -1.26
C ASN A 250 -16.73 15.32 -2.37
N GLY A 251 -16.46 15.68 -3.62
CA GLY A 251 -16.90 14.92 -4.79
C GLY A 251 -18.41 14.67 -4.81
N LYS A 252 -18.80 13.51 -5.39
CA LYS A 252 -20.20 13.05 -5.39
C LYS A 252 -20.57 12.27 -4.12
N ASP A 253 -19.57 11.69 -3.46
CA ASP A 253 -19.71 10.88 -2.26
C ASP A 253 -18.58 11.24 -1.31
N GLY A 254 -18.96 11.78 -0.16
CA GLY A 254 -18.05 12.20 0.90
C GLY A 254 -17.32 11.04 1.58
N HIS A 255 -17.72 9.79 1.34
CA HIS A 255 -17.05 8.62 1.91
C HIS A 255 -15.58 8.52 1.47
N GLY A 256 -15.25 9.09 0.31
CA GLY A 256 -13.88 9.18 -0.22
C GLY A 256 -13.00 10.27 0.40
N PHE A 257 -13.49 11.05 1.37
CA PHE A 257 -12.79 12.25 1.90
C PHE A 257 -11.35 11.97 2.35
N PHE A 258 -11.09 10.81 2.97
CA PHE A 258 -9.74 10.45 3.41
C PHE A 258 -8.71 10.40 2.27
N SER A 259 -9.09 9.87 1.11
CA SER A 259 -8.19 9.75 -0.05
C SER A 259 -8.26 10.96 -0.98
N ALA A 260 -9.41 11.61 -1.06
CA ALA A 260 -9.69 12.67 -2.03
C ALA A 260 -9.41 14.09 -1.51
N ALA A 261 -9.41 14.29 -0.20
CA ALA A 261 -9.35 15.61 0.43
C ALA A 261 -8.12 15.79 1.35
N ILE A 262 -6.97 15.20 0.96
CA ILE A 262 -5.74 15.21 1.78
C ILE A 262 -5.33 16.61 2.28
N PRO A 263 -5.29 17.64 1.41
CA PRO A 263 -4.97 19.00 1.85
C PRO A 263 -5.99 19.58 2.84
N GLU A 264 -7.25 19.13 2.78
CA GLU A 264 -8.33 19.63 3.64
C GLU A 264 -8.29 19.02 5.04
N TRP A 265 -8.03 17.71 5.16
CA TRP A 265 -8.01 17.05 6.47
C TRP A 265 -6.69 17.14 7.21
N THR A 266 -5.57 17.37 6.53
CA THR A 266 -4.25 17.42 7.17
C THR A 266 -4.16 18.48 8.28
N PRO A 267 -4.68 19.72 8.15
CA PRO A 267 -4.71 20.68 9.26
C PRO A 267 -5.58 20.24 10.45
N MET A 268 -6.66 19.48 10.19
CA MET A 268 -7.53 18.94 11.24
C MET A 268 -6.78 17.91 12.08
N VAL A 269 -6.07 17.01 11.41
CA VAL A 269 -5.21 16.00 12.05
C VAL A 269 -4.07 16.68 12.81
N ASP A 270 -3.42 17.70 12.24
CA ASP A 270 -2.32 18.42 12.88
C ASP A 270 -2.75 19.10 14.18
N ARG A 271 -3.92 19.75 14.17
CA ARG A 271 -4.51 20.34 15.39
C ARG A 271 -4.73 19.26 16.45
N PHE A 272 -5.35 18.15 16.09
CA PHE A 272 -5.63 17.06 17.03
C PHE A 272 -4.35 16.44 17.61
N LEU A 273 -3.36 16.15 16.76
CA LEU A 273 -2.08 15.61 17.22
C LEU A 273 -1.36 16.59 18.14
N THR A 274 -1.35 17.88 17.81
CA THR A 274 -0.74 18.93 18.66
C THR A 274 -1.42 19.02 20.02
N ASN A 275 -2.76 19.09 20.04
CA ASN A 275 -3.54 19.19 21.29
C ASN A 275 -3.38 17.99 22.22
N ASN A 276 -2.96 16.84 21.69
CA ASN A 276 -2.71 15.62 22.45
C ASN A 276 -1.21 15.36 22.70
N GLY A 277 -0.31 16.30 22.37
CA GLY A 277 1.13 16.15 22.59
C GLY A 277 1.78 15.10 21.69
N LEU A 278 1.21 14.88 20.49
CA LEU A 278 1.63 13.86 19.52
C LEU A 278 2.22 14.46 18.24
N ALA A 279 2.44 15.77 18.17
CA ALA A 279 3.22 16.37 17.09
C ALA A 279 4.70 15.96 17.23
N GLN A 280 5.31 15.41 16.17
CA GLN A 280 6.70 14.94 16.21
C GLN A 280 7.71 15.95 15.67
N ARG A 281 7.25 16.90 14.85
CA ARG A 281 8.08 17.94 14.24
C ARG A 281 7.23 19.15 13.87
N GLY A 282 7.85 20.34 13.87
CA GLY A 282 7.19 21.61 13.55
C GLY A 282 6.96 21.84 12.05
N THR A 283 7.66 21.11 11.19
CA THR A 283 7.50 21.22 9.73
C THR A 283 7.54 19.83 9.10
N PRO A 284 6.60 19.49 8.21
CA PRO A 284 6.63 18.24 7.46
C PRO A 284 7.89 18.08 6.59
N ILE A 285 8.38 16.85 6.43
CA ILE A 285 9.40 16.51 5.43
C ILE A 285 8.87 16.90 4.04
N ALA A 286 9.67 17.65 3.29
CA ALA A 286 9.34 18.00 1.91
C ALA A 286 9.33 16.74 1.04
N LEU A 287 8.24 16.49 0.33
CA LEU A 287 8.21 15.41 -0.65
C LEU A 287 8.96 15.83 -1.92
N SER A 288 9.88 14.98 -2.35
CA SER A 288 10.47 15.07 -3.69
C SER A 288 9.62 14.29 -4.69
N LEU A 289 8.62 14.95 -5.28
CA LEU A 289 7.82 14.37 -6.36
C LEU A 289 8.51 14.56 -7.72
N PRO A 290 8.39 13.59 -8.64
CA PRO A 290 8.98 13.71 -9.96
C PRO A 290 8.27 14.79 -10.79
N ALA A 291 9.04 15.62 -11.49
CA ALA A 291 8.52 16.61 -12.43
C ALA A 291 8.15 15.95 -13.76
N LEU A 292 6.98 15.30 -13.80
CA LEU A 292 6.48 14.64 -15.02
C LEU A 292 5.66 15.62 -15.87
N PRO A 293 6.01 15.84 -17.15
CA PRO A 293 5.17 16.65 -18.03
C PRO A 293 3.87 15.91 -18.36
N PRO A 294 2.70 16.57 -18.35
CA PRO A 294 1.45 15.91 -18.73
C PRO A 294 1.50 15.47 -20.21
N PRO A 295 0.92 14.32 -20.56
CA PRO A 295 0.88 13.87 -21.95
C PRO A 295 0.27 14.93 -22.89
N PRO A 296 0.85 15.16 -24.08
CA PRO A 296 0.41 16.21 -24.99
C PRO A 296 -1.03 16.01 -25.49
N GLU A 297 -1.53 14.77 -25.51
CA GLU A 297 -2.89 14.43 -25.92
C GLU A 297 -3.96 14.97 -24.98
N LEU A 298 -3.63 15.24 -23.71
CA LEU A 298 -4.60 15.71 -22.74
C LEU A 298 -5.13 17.10 -23.09
N SER A 299 -6.45 17.30 -22.97
CA SER A 299 -7.04 18.64 -22.99
C SER A 299 -6.51 19.51 -21.83
N ALA A 300 -6.65 20.83 -21.92
CA ALA A 300 -6.23 21.74 -20.85
C ALA A 300 -6.88 21.38 -19.49
N ALA A 301 -8.17 21.04 -19.49
CA ALA A 301 -8.89 20.63 -18.29
C ALA A 301 -8.37 19.31 -17.69
N ASN A 302 -7.94 18.36 -18.54
CA ASN A 302 -7.42 17.07 -18.08
C ASN A 302 -5.95 17.18 -17.63
N ARG A 303 -5.16 18.08 -18.25
CA ARG A 303 -3.80 18.39 -17.78
C ARG A 303 -3.78 18.88 -16.34
N ALA A 304 -4.77 19.67 -15.93
CA ALA A 304 -4.91 20.13 -14.54
C ALA A 304 -5.13 18.98 -13.54
N LYS A 305 -5.56 17.80 -14.00
CA LYS A 305 -5.78 16.60 -13.16
C LYS A 305 -4.57 15.65 -13.14
N PHE A 306 -3.59 15.86 -14.01
CA PHE A 306 -2.39 15.02 -14.08
C PHE A 306 -1.55 14.98 -12.79
N PRO A 307 -1.46 16.05 -11.97
CA PRO A 307 -0.76 15.99 -10.69
C PRO A 307 -1.23 14.86 -9.77
N ALA A 308 -2.52 14.49 -9.81
CA ALA A 308 -3.04 13.35 -9.04
C ALA A 308 -2.37 12.01 -9.39
N TYR A 309 -1.97 11.83 -10.66
CA TYR A 309 -1.18 10.66 -11.07
C TYR A 309 0.26 10.72 -10.52
N VAL A 310 0.88 11.91 -10.53
CA VAL A 310 2.24 12.12 -10.01
C VAL A 310 2.28 11.80 -8.51
N GLU A 311 1.29 12.26 -7.77
CA GLU A 311 1.17 12.08 -6.32
C GLU A 311 0.72 10.66 -5.90
N ALA A 312 0.22 9.85 -6.82
CA ALA A 312 -0.36 8.56 -6.47
C ALA A 312 0.65 7.51 -5.97
N GLY A 313 0.11 6.39 -5.47
CA GLY A 313 0.86 5.20 -5.09
C GLY A 313 1.64 4.58 -6.26
N GLY A 314 2.76 3.92 -5.97
CA GLY A 314 3.53 3.14 -6.96
C GLY A 314 2.72 2.00 -7.59
N ASN A 315 3.30 1.31 -8.58
CA ASN A 315 2.57 0.43 -9.49
C ASN A 315 1.40 1.18 -10.12
N LYS A 316 1.75 2.26 -10.83
CA LYS A 316 0.81 3.14 -11.52
C LYS A 316 1.10 3.21 -13.00
N ALA A 317 0.05 3.34 -13.82
CA ALA A 317 0.18 3.52 -15.25
C ALA A 317 -0.82 4.58 -15.72
N PHE A 318 -0.41 5.37 -16.71
CA PHE A 318 -1.23 6.40 -17.33
C PHE A 318 -1.34 6.11 -18.82
N ALA A 319 -2.56 5.98 -19.34
CA ALA A 319 -2.86 5.72 -20.73
C ALA A 319 -3.57 6.94 -21.36
N VAL A 320 -3.29 7.16 -22.64
CA VAL A 320 -3.85 8.26 -23.44
C VAL A 320 -4.24 7.78 -24.83
N SER A 321 -5.18 8.50 -25.43
CA SER A 321 -5.62 8.34 -26.81
C SER A 321 -5.42 9.64 -27.61
N PRO A 322 -5.16 9.58 -28.93
CA PRO A 322 -5.06 10.77 -29.77
C PRO A 322 -6.32 11.64 -29.85
N ASP A 323 -7.48 11.16 -29.39
CA ASP A 323 -8.71 11.96 -29.28
C ASP A 323 -8.84 12.68 -27.92
N GLY A 324 -7.83 12.58 -27.06
CA GLY A 324 -7.77 13.24 -25.75
C GLY A 324 -8.39 12.44 -24.60
N ALA A 325 -8.94 11.25 -24.88
CA ALA A 325 -9.32 10.32 -23.84
C ALA A 325 -8.10 9.82 -23.04
N TYR A 326 -8.29 9.53 -21.77
CA TYR A 326 -7.24 9.04 -20.88
C TYR A 326 -7.80 8.11 -19.81
N GLY A 327 -6.92 7.32 -19.22
CA GLY A 327 -7.23 6.44 -18.10
C GLY A 327 -5.98 6.13 -17.30
N TRP A 328 -6.10 5.98 -15.99
CA TRP A 328 -4.96 5.64 -15.16
C TRP A 328 -5.37 4.81 -13.95
N LYS A 329 -4.41 4.04 -13.44
CA LYS A 329 -4.52 3.25 -12.21
C LYS A 329 -3.26 3.43 -11.40
N SER A 330 -3.36 3.27 -10.09
CA SER A 330 -2.25 3.37 -9.14
C SER A 330 -2.46 2.48 -7.93
N GLY A 331 -1.39 2.18 -7.21
CA GLY A 331 -1.46 1.30 -6.05
C GLY A 331 -1.93 -0.11 -6.41
N MET A 332 -1.59 -0.57 -7.61
CA MET A 332 -1.94 -1.92 -8.07
C MET A 332 -0.93 -2.95 -7.52
N ARG A 333 -1.28 -4.25 -7.57
CA ARG A 333 -0.37 -5.30 -7.11
C ARG A 333 0.88 -5.36 -7.98
N SER A 334 0.71 -5.10 -9.28
CA SER A 334 1.77 -5.13 -10.28
C SER A 334 1.62 -3.97 -11.27
N LEU A 335 2.69 -3.69 -12.01
CA LEU A 335 2.66 -2.77 -13.14
C LEU A 335 1.76 -3.27 -14.27
N ASP A 336 1.73 -4.58 -14.53
CA ASP A 336 0.87 -5.19 -15.55
C ASP A 336 -0.62 -4.92 -15.27
N GLU A 337 -1.06 -5.08 -14.03
CA GLU A 337 -2.43 -4.74 -13.62
C GLU A 337 -2.72 -3.24 -13.78
N ALA A 338 -1.76 -2.38 -13.42
CA ALA A 338 -1.91 -0.95 -13.62
C ALA A 338 -2.05 -0.58 -15.09
N GLN A 339 -1.22 -1.17 -15.95
CA GLN A 339 -1.27 -0.97 -17.40
C GLN A 339 -2.60 -1.41 -17.98
N LYS A 340 -3.01 -2.65 -17.68
CA LYS A 340 -4.29 -3.20 -18.14
C LYS A 340 -5.45 -2.29 -17.73
N GLY A 341 -5.56 -1.96 -16.46
CA GLY A 341 -6.66 -1.12 -15.97
C GLY A 341 -6.61 0.32 -16.49
N ALA A 342 -5.42 0.88 -16.72
CA ALA A 342 -5.26 2.21 -17.34
C ALA A 342 -5.74 2.21 -18.79
N LEU A 343 -5.36 1.18 -19.58
CA LEU A 343 -5.81 1.01 -20.95
C LEU A 343 -7.32 0.78 -21.01
N GLU A 344 -7.87 -0.11 -20.18
CA GLU A 344 -9.32 -0.37 -20.11
C GLU A 344 -10.11 0.91 -19.83
N THR A 345 -9.65 1.72 -18.86
CA THR A 345 -10.30 3.00 -18.52
C THR A 345 -10.17 4.02 -19.66
N CYS A 346 -9.02 4.06 -20.35
CA CYS A 346 -8.86 4.93 -21.51
C CYS A 346 -9.79 4.51 -22.66
N MET A 347 -9.85 3.21 -22.96
CA MET A 347 -10.66 2.65 -24.04
C MET A 347 -12.16 2.83 -23.80
N SER A 348 -12.63 2.85 -22.55
CA SER A 348 -14.05 3.13 -22.25
C SER A 348 -14.47 4.57 -22.58
N HIS A 349 -13.52 5.47 -22.83
CA HIS A 349 -13.77 6.87 -23.15
C HIS A 349 -13.24 7.29 -24.53
N SER A 350 -12.67 6.34 -25.28
CA SER A 350 -12.00 6.59 -26.57
C SER A 350 -12.70 5.83 -27.68
N GLN A 351 -12.72 6.41 -28.89
CA GLN A 351 -13.05 5.67 -30.11
C GLN A 351 -11.81 5.34 -30.94
N LYS A 352 -10.62 5.81 -30.50
CA LYS A 352 -9.31 5.49 -31.07
C LYS A 352 -8.52 4.55 -30.15
N GLY A 353 -7.41 4.01 -30.66
CA GLY A 353 -6.50 3.19 -29.86
C GLY A 353 -5.86 3.96 -28.71
N CYS A 354 -5.78 3.33 -27.53
CA CYS A 354 -5.07 3.86 -26.37
C CYS A 354 -3.65 3.29 -26.29
N ARG A 355 -2.70 4.11 -25.84
CA ARG A 355 -1.33 3.69 -25.51
C ARG A 355 -0.99 4.06 -24.08
N ILE A 356 -0.03 3.37 -23.47
CA ILE A 356 0.56 3.83 -22.22
C ILE A 356 1.44 5.06 -22.51
N ALA A 357 1.24 6.13 -21.75
CA ALA A 357 2.12 7.29 -21.70
C ALA A 357 3.17 7.18 -20.60
N TYR A 358 2.79 6.68 -19.42
CA TYR A 358 3.68 6.57 -18.27
C TYR A 358 3.53 5.23 -17.54
N LEU A 359 4.66 4.69 -17.07
CA LEU A 359 4.77 3.60 -16.12
C LEU A 359 5.52 4.12 -14.89
N ASN A 360 4.88 4.09 -13.72
CA ASN A 360 5.31 4.80 -12.54
C ASN A 360 5.69 6.25 -12.87
N ASP A 361 6.97 6.58 -12.77
CA ASP A 361 7.48 7.93 -12.98
C ASP A 361 8.36 8.01 -14.25
N ARG A 362 8.14 7.10 -15.21
CA ARG A 362 8.90 7.02 -16.47
C ARG A 362 7.98 7.02 -17.69
N PRO A 363 8.31 7.76 -18.76
CA PRO A 363 7.58 7.65 -20.02
C PRO A 363 7.64 6.22 -20.57
N ALA A 364 6.50 5.70 -21.03
CA ALA A 364 6.46 4.41 -21.71
C ALA A 364 7.14 4.54 -23.10
N GLY A 365 8.01 3.58 -23.44
CA GLY A 365 8.82 3.61 -24.66
C GLY A 365 10.25 4.14 -24.48
N ALA A 366 10.55 4.87 -23.40
CA ALA A 366 11.91 5.35 -23.09
C ALA A 366 12.91 4.22 -22.74
N GLY A 367 12.47 2.96 -22.75
CA GLY A 367 13.30 1.75 -22.62
C GLY A 367 13.49 0.96 -23.93
N ALA A 368 12.93 1.41 -25.06
CA ALA A 368 13.17 0.81 -26.38
C ALA A 368 14.25 1.55 -27.18
N ASP A 369 14.44 2.86 -26.92
CA ASP A 369 15.35 3.71 -27.70
C ASP A 369 16.67 4.08 -26.98
N MET A 370 17.04 3.37 -25.91
CA MET A 370 18.38 3.45 -25.29
C MET A 370 19.24 2.20 -25.53
N ALA A 371 18.83 1.33 -26.45
CA ALA A 371 19.66 0.25 -26.99
C ALA A 371 20.12 0.51 -28.44
N ALA A 372 19.96 1.73 -28.96
CA ALA A 372 20.45 2.10 -30.27
C ALA A 372 21.24 3.41 -30.22
N ALA A 373 22.52 3.31 -30.61
CA ALA A 373 23.45 4.36 -31.00
C ALA A 373 24.12 5.21 -29.90
N ALA A 374 25.26 4.71 -29.41
CA ALA A 374 26.49 5.51 -29.36
C ALA A 374 27.67 4.64 -29.86
N PRO A 375 28.58 5.15 -30.70
CA PRO A 375 29.71 4.38 -31.18
C PRO A 375 30.76 4.28 -30.08
N MET A 376 30.93 3.10 -29.48
CA MET A 376 31.97 2.85 -28.50
C MET A 376 33.33 2.60 -29.18
N ALA A 377 34.32 3.39 -28.77
CA ALA A 377 35.74 3.15 -28.95
C ALA A 377 36.15 1.74 -28.47
N PRO A 378 37.26 1.15 -28.98
CA PRO A 378 37.61 -0.24 -28.71
C PRO A 378 37.95 -0.45 -27.22
N PRO A 379 37.35 -1.44 -26.52
CA PRO A 379 37.64 -1.65 -25.11
C PRO A 379 38.94 -2.42 -24.93
N GLN A 380 39.77 -1.94 -24.01
CA GLN A 380 40.90 -2.68 -23.47
C GLN A 380 40.43 -3.93 -22.73
N GLN A 381 41.19 -5.01 -22.90
CA GLN A 381 40.91 -6.34 -22.34
C GLN A 381 41.21 -6.38 -20.84
N GLY A 382 40.16 -6.56 -20.03
CA GLY A 382 40.22 -7.09 -18.66
C GLY A 382 39.71 -8.54 -18.61
N PRO A 383 40.05 -9.33 -17.58
CA PRO A 383 40.12 -10.78 -17.68
C PRO A 383 38.74 -11.46 -17.79
N ARG A 384 38.67 -12.44 -18.71
CA ARG A 384 37.53 -13.29 -19.06
C ARG A 384 36.89 -13.94 -17.83
N SER A 385 35.62 -13.63 -17.54
CA SER A 385 34.72 -14.60 -16.88
C SER A 385 34.18 -15.55 -17.95
N THR A 386 34.59 -16.80 -17.90
CA THR A 386 34.00 -17.89 -18.69
C THR A 386 32.51 -18.05 -18.33
N ARG A 387 31.59 -17.63 -19.21
CA ARG A 387 30.18 -18.02 -19.13
C ARG A 387 30.10 -19.53 -19.40
N VAL A 388 29.66 -20.29 -18.41
CA VAL A 388 29.29 -21.70 -18.60
C VAL A 388 28.09 -21.73 -19.55
N ARG A 389 28.19 -22.48 -20.65
CA ARG A 389 27.07 -22.69 -21.57
C ARG A 389 26.09 -23.63 -20.88
N LEU A 390 24.87 -23.18 -20.63
CA LEU A 390 23.80 -24.01 -20.08
C LEU A 390 23.38 -25.05 -21.11
N GLU A 391 23.36 -26.32 -20.69
CA GLU A 391 22.84 -27.41 -21.50
C GLU A 391 21.36 -27.65 -21.17
N PRO A 392 20.54 -28.05 -22.17
CA PRO A 392 19.13 -28.37 -21.92
C PRO A 392 19.01 -29.57 -20.98
N PRO A 393 18.05 -29.56 -20.03
CA PRO A 393 17.84 -30.69 -19.12
C PRO A 393 17.59 -31.99 -19.89
N PRO A 394 18.12 -33.13 -19.43
CA PRO A 394 18.04 -34.41 -20.15
C PRO A 394 16.59 -34.90 -20.33
N GLU A 395 15.70 -34.52 -19.42
CA GLU A 395 14.28 -34.88 -19.43
C GLU A 395 13.47 -34.07 -20.45
N LEU A 396 14.02 -33.00 -21.05
CA LEU A 396 13.29 -32.20 -22.03
C LEU A 396 12.87 -33.04 -23.24
N SER A 397 11.60 -32.93 -23.62
CA SER A 397 11.14 -33.35 -24.94
C SER A 397 11.81 -32.55 -26.06
N ASP A 398 11.85 -33.09 -27.27
CA ASP A 398 12.52 -32.46 -28.41
C ASP A 398 11.92 -31.08 -28.78
N SER A 399 10.59 -30.94 -28.65
CA SER A 399 9.89 -29.65 -28.78
C SER A 399 10.29 -28.64 -27.69
N GLY A 400 10.67 -29.13 -26.51
CA GLY A 400 11.19 -28.30 -25.42
C GLY A 400 12.61 -27.81 -25.68
N ARG A 401 13.45 -28.62 -26.34
CA ARG A 401 14.85 -28.26 -26.62
C ARG A 401 14.96 -27.04 -27.53
N GLU A 402 14.08 -26.93 -28.53
CA GLU A 402 14.01 -25.74 -29.40
C GLU A 402 13.60 -24.46 -28.65
N LYS A 403 12.86 -24.59 -27.53
CA LYS A 403 12.38 -23.48 -26.72
C LYS A 403 13.29 -23.16 -25.53
N PHE A 404 14.30 -23.97 -25.28
CA PHE A 404 15.28 -23.76 -24.22
C PHE A 404 16.17 -22.55 -24.51
N ASP A 405 16.52 -22.31 -25.78
CA ASP A 405 17.34 -21.16 -26.19
C ASP A 405 16.67 -19.81 -25.87
N ALA A 406 15.33 -19.76 -25.88
CA ALA A 406 14.56 -18.58 -25.48
C ALA A 406 14.70 -18.29 -23.98
N TYR A 407 14.79 -19.32 -23.14
CA TYR A 407 15.08 -19.18 -21.71
C TYR A 407 16.53 -18.74 -21.48
N VAL A 408 17.50 -19.35 -22.17
CA VAL A 408 18.92 -18.98 -22.08
C VAL A 408 19.12 -17.51 -22.42
N SER A 409 18.42 -17.01 -23.45
CA SER A 409 18.52 -15.63 -23.92
C SER A 409 17.69 -14.62 -23.11
N ALA A 410 16.84 -15.08 -22.19
CA ALA A 410 15.95 -14.20 -21.44
C ALA A 410 16.69 -13.42 -20.33
N ALA A 411 16.28 -12.15 -20.15
CA ALA A 411 16.86 -11.23 -19.18
C ALA A 411 16.09 -11.21 -17.84
N GLY A 412 16.75 -10.69 -16.80
CA GLY A 412 16.18 -10.58 -15.45
C GLY A 412 16.12 -11.92 -14.70
N ARG A 413 15.55 -11.92 -13.48
CA ARG A 413 15.45 -13.15 -12.68
C ARG A 413 14.57 -14.17 -13.38
N LYS A 414 15.07 -15.39 -13.54
CA LYS A 414 14.41 -16.43 -14.33
C LYS A 414 14.57 -17.80 -13.71
N ALA A 415 13.65 -18.71 -14.00
CA ALA A 415 13.76 -20.10 -13.59
C ALA A 415 13.14 -21.01 -14.66
N PHE A 416 13.64 -22.24 -14.71
CA PHE A 416 13.21 -23.28 -15.62
C PHE A 416 12.85 -24.53 -14.83
N ALA A 417 11.65 -25.05 -15.06
CA ALA A 417 11.12 -26.25 -14.42
C ALA A 417 10.78 -27.31 -15.46
N VAL A 418 10.96 -28.57 -15.07
CA VAL A 418 10.67 -29.76 -15.89
C VAL A 418 9.92 -30.80 -15.07
N SER A 419 9.33 -31.77 -15.76
CA SER A 419 8.72 -32.97 -15.19
C SER A 419 9.29 -34.24 -15.84
N GLN A 420 9.06 -35.39 -15.21
CA GLN A 420 9.60 -36.69 -15.65
C GLN A 420 9.10 -37.16 -17.03
N ASP A 421 7.94 -36.67 -17.47
CA ASP A 421 7.36 -36.94 -18.80
C ASP A 421 7.81 -35.92 -19.87
N GLY A 422 8.74 -35.03 -19.51
CA GLY A 422 9.37 -34.07 -20.42
C GLY A 422 8.55 -32.82 -20.76
N ALA A 423 7.49 -32.55 -19.97
CA ALA A 423 6.87 -31.23 -19.94
C ALA A 423 7.76 -30.23 -19.22
N PHE A 424 7.61 -28.95 -19.56
CA PHE A 424 8.46 -27.89 -19.04
C PHE A 424 7.69 -26.57 -18.89
N GLY A 425 8.25 -25.67 -18.09
CA GLY A 425 7.74 -24.32 -17.92
C GLY A 425 8.84 -23.40 -17.42
N TRP A 426 8.86 -22.17 -17.91
CA TRP A 426 9.83 -21.17 -17.46
C TRP A 426 9.21 -19.79 -17.34
N LYS A 427 9.89 -18.92 -16.60
CA LYS A 427 9.51 -17.54 -16.37
C LYS A 427 10.79 -16.70 -16.26
N SER A 428 10.76 -15.46 -16.76
CA SER A 428 11.88 -14.51 -16.70
C SER A 428 11.39 -13.11 -16.38
N GLY A 429 12.32 -12.18 -16.14
CA GLY A 429 11.99 -10.79 -15.80
C GLY A 429 11.34 -10.63 -14.42
N MET A 430 11.50 -11.61 -13.53
CA MET A 430 10.80 -11.62 -12.25
C MET A 430 11.48 -10.73 -11.20
N SER A 431 10.70 -10.26 -10.22
CA SER A 431 11.18 -9.38 -9.15
C SER A 431 11.99 -10.11 -8.07
N SER A 432 11.89 -11.44 -7.99
CA SER A 432 12.67 -12.27 -7.07
C SER A 432 12.86 -13.69 -7.62
N GLU A 433 13.82 -14.41 -7.05
CA GLU A 433 14.08 -15.81 -7.33
C GLU A 433 12.86 -16.69 -7.05
N ASP A 434 12.20 -16.52 -5.90
CA ASP A 434 11.00 -17.29 -5.54
C ASP A 434 9.83 -17.05 -6.48
N ALA A 435 9.72 -15.83 -7.02
CA ALA A 435 8.70 -15.51 -8.02
C ALA A 435 9.02 -16.18 -9.37
N ALA A 436 10.30 -16.26 -9.75
CA ALA A 436 10.73 -17.00 -10.92
C ALA A 436 10.48 -18.50 -10.77
N ARG A 437 10.87 -19.09 -9.64
CA ARG A 437 10.67 -20.50 -9.31
C ARG A 437 9.19 -20.89 -9.36
N ARG A 438 8.32 -20.15 -8.68
CA ARG A 438 6.86 -20.40 -8.69
C ARG A 438 6.29 -20.27 -10.10
N GLY A 439 6.62 -19.19 -10.81
CA GLY A 439 6.12 -18.98 -12.17
C GLY A 439 6.55 -20.07 -13.16
N ALA A 440 7.76 -20.62 -13.01
CA ALA A 440 8.23 -21.74 -13.81
C ALA A 440 7.46 -23.04 -13.50
N LEU A 441 7.24 -23.34 -12.21
CA LEU A 441 6.46 -24.49 -11.76
C LEU A 441 5.00 -24.43 -12.21
N ASP A 442 4.36 -23.26 -12.04
CA ASP A 442 2.97 -23.04 -12.47
C ASP A 442 2.80 -23.18 -13.98
N ASN A 443 3.81 -22.77 -14.76
CA ASN A 443 3.78 -22.94 -16.21
C ASN A 443 4.01 -24.40 -16.62
N CYS A 444 4.87 -25.13 -15.93
CA CYS A 444 5.11 -26.55 -16.19
C CYS A 444 3.85 -27.38 -15.88
N ALA A 445 3.22 -27.14 -14.71
CA ALA A 445 2.06 -27.89 -14.23
C ALA A 445 0.80 -27.76 -15.12
N LYS A 446 0.77 -26.79 -16.04
CA LYS A 446 -0.32 -26.67 -17.03
C LYS A 446 -0.31 -27.77 -18.09
N PHE A 447 0.84 -28.38 -18.33
CA PHE A 447 1.05 -29.29 -19.46
C PHE A 447 1.34 -30.73 -19.04
N THR A 448 1.34 -31.01 -17.73
CA THR A 448 1.57 -32.35 -17.20
C THR A 448 0.76 -32.59 -15.92
N ARG A 449 0.56 -33.87 -15.60
CA ARG A 449 0.05 -34.33 -14.29
C ARG A 449 1.17 -34.84 -13.39
N HIS A 450 2.40 -34.93 -13.90
CA HIS A 450 3.58 -35.29 -13.14
C HIS A 450 4.10 -34.10 -12.33
N THR A 451 4.79 -34.39 -11.23
CA THR A 451 5.37 -33.34 -10.38
C THR A 451 6.44 -32.58 -11.16
N CYS A 452 6.24 -31.27 -11.29
CA CYS A 452 7.24 -30.36 -11.83
C CYS A 452 8.24 -29.95 -10.73
N TYR A 453 9.52 -29.84 -11.10
CA TYR A 453 10.58 -29.37 -10.22
C TYR A 453 11.49 -28.39 -10.98
N VAL A 454 12.05 -27.42 -10.26
CA VAL A 454 12.94 -26.40 -10.83
C VAL A 454 14.33 -27.01 -11.00
N VAL A 455 14.91 -26.89 -12.19
CA VAL A 455 16.22 -27.44 -12.55
C VAL A 455 17.25 -26.37 -12.86
N ILE A 456 16.84 -25.15 -13.19
CA ILE A 456 17.75 -24.02 -13.43
C ILE A 456 17.14 -22.75 -12.85
N VAL A 457 17.97 -21.96 -12.18
CA VAL A 457 17.63 -20.61 -11.73
C VAL A 457 18.68 -19.64 -12.20
N ASP A 458 18.20 -18.54 -12.78
CA ASP A 458 18.99 -17.58 -13.52
C ASP A 458 19.85 -18.30 -14.57
N ASP A 459 21.17 -18.31 -14.42
CA ASP A 459 22.08 -19.05 -15.29
C ASP A 459 22.84 -20.17 -14.54
N GLN A 460 22.24 -20.71 -13.47
CA GLN A 460 22.83 -21.73 -12.60
C GLN A 460 21.96 -23.00 -12.56
N PRO A 461 22.47 -24.15 -13.03
CA PRO A 461 21.80 -25.44 -12.85
C PRO A 461 21.72 -25.79 -11.37
N LEU A 462 20.55 -26.25 -10.93
CA LEU A 462 20.35 -26.82 -9.60
C LEU A 462 20.69 -28.31 -9.70
N ARG A 463 21.69 -28.75 -8.95
CA ARG A 463 22.10 -30.17 -8.90
C ARG A 463 21.03 -31.05 -8.27
#